data_AF-A0A0D7PFM8-F1
#
_entry.id   AF-A0A0D7PFM8-F1
#
_cell.length_a   1.000
_cell.length_b   1.000
_cell.length_c   1.000
_cell.angle_alpha   90.00
_cell.angle_beta   90.00
_cell.angle_gamma   90.00
#
_symmetry.space_group_name_H-M   'P 1'
#
loop_
_entity.id
_entity.type
_entity.pdbx_description
1 polymer ?
#
loop_
_entity_poly.entity_id
_entity_poly.type
_entity_poly.pdbx_seq_one_letter_code
_entity_poly.pdbx_strand_id
1 'polypeptide(L)' 'MPKANQPAAKFRLGYVTATVWKNDDFFNTVLSKSYKDGDDWKDTDQLGTGDLLNAAKVLQRAEEFISQQ' A
#
# COMPACT_ATOMS: atom_id res chain seq x y z
N MET A 1 6.93 -23.22 -8.59
CA MET A 1 6.77 -22.18 -7.55
C MET A 1 5.41 -21.55 -7.78
N PRO A 2 4.53 -21.39 -6.77
CA PRO A 2 3.27 -20.69 -6.99
C PRO A 2 3.62 -19.27 -7.45
N LYS A 3 3.00 -18.79 -8.53
CA LYS A 3 3.14 -17.40 -8.96
C LYS A 3 2.73 -16.54 -7.76
N ALA A 4 3.65 -15.73 -7.24
CA ALA A 4 3.27 -14.69 -6.29
C ALA A 4 2.19 -13.86 -6.99
N ASN A 5 0.99 -13.78 -6.41
CA ASN A 5 -0.09 -12.99 -6.98
C ASN A 5 0.45 -11.58 -7.23
N GLN A 6 0.24 -11.04 -8.43
CA GLN A 6 0.60 -9.65 -8.65
C GLN A 6 -0.48 -8.78 -7.99
N PRO A 7 -0.09 -7.68 -7.33
CA PRO A 7 -1.06 -6.76 -6.77
C PRO A 7 -1.90 -6.15 -7.88
N ALA A 8 -3.19 -5.97 -7.62
CA ALA A 8 -4.15 -5.39 -8.56
C ALA A 8 -3.86 -3.90 -8.80
N ALA A 9 -3.42 -3.18 -7.76
CA ALA A 9 -2.98 -1.79 -7.86
C ALA A 9 -1.97 -1.43 -6.76
N LYS A 10 -1.17 -0.39 -7.00
CA LYS A 10 -0.30 0.22 -5.99
C LYS A 10 -0.38 1.74 -6.08
N PHE A 11 -0.63 2.38 -4.95
CA PHE A 11 -0.67 3.85 -4.83
C PHE A 11 0.38 4.29 -3.83
N ARG A 12 1.29 5.18 -4.23
CA ARG A 12 2.37 5.69 -3.38
C ARG A 12 2.30 7.21 -3.26
N LEU A 13 2.55 7.71 -2.05
CA LEU A 13 2.76 9.13 -1.78
C LEU A 13 3.86 9.29 -0.72
N GLY A 14 4.97 9.89 -1.12
CA GLY A 14 6.19 9.91 -0.31
C GLY A 14 6.68 8.49 -0.02
N TYR A 15 6.81 8.16 1.26
CA TYR A 15 7.21 6.84 1.73
C TYR A 15 6.05 5.87 1.96
N VAL A 16 4.80 6.35 1.95
CA VAL A 16 3.63 5.53 2.24
C VAL A 16 3.06 4.95 0.96
N THR A 17 2.75 3.65 0.96
CA THR A 17 2.20 2.90 -0.16
C THR A 17 0.97 2.10 0.30
N ALA A 18 -0.13 2.23 -0.43
CA ALA A 18 -1.25 1.29 -0.37
C ALA A 18 -1.13 0.29 -1.53
N THR A 19 -1.05 -1.00 -1.21
CA THR A 19 -1.00 -2.10 -2.19
C THR A 19 -2.32 -2.87 -2.13
N VAL A 20 -3.05 -2.87 -3.23
CA VAL A 20 -4.33 -3.58 -3.37
C VAL A 20 -4.09 -4.96 -3.96
N TRP A 21 -4.68 -6.00 -3.39
CA TRP A 21 -4.68 -7.35 -3.96
C TRP A 21 -6.11 -7.83 -4.19
N LYS A 22 -6.28 -8.57 -5.29
CA LYS A 22 -7.55 -9.25 -5.61
C LYS A 22 -7.46 -10.69 -5.11
N ASN A 23 -8.41 -11.08 -4.28
CA ASN A 23 -8.59 -12.45 -3.79
C ASN A 23 -9.96 -12.93 -4.22
N ASP A 24 -10.02 -13.71 -5.30
CA ASP A 24 -11.26 -14.24 -5.88
C ASP A 24 -12.37 -13.17 -6.02
N ASP A 25 -13.26 -13.10 -5.04
CA ASP A 25 -14.45 -12.23 -5.02
C ASP A 25 -14.29 -10.93 -4.21
N PHE A 26 -13.14 -10.67 -3.58
CA PHE A 26 -12.92 -9.46 -2.79
C PHE A 26 -11.52 -8.85 -2.95
N PHE A 27 -11.36 -7.61 -2.51
CA PHE A 27 -10.09 -6.90 -2.49
C PHE A 27 -9.61 -6.70 -1.06
N ASN A 28 -8.29 -6.80 -0.85
CA ASN A 28 -7.64 -6.34 0.37
C ASN A 28 -6.65 -5.21 0.03
N THR A 29 -6.34 -4.38 1.03
CA THR A 29 -5.33 -3.32 0.88
C THR A 29 -4.34 -3.42 2.03
N VAL A 30 -3.04 -3.45 1.69
CA VAL A 30 -1.93 -3.39 2.65
C VAL A 30 -1.35 -1.98 2.60
N LEU A 31 -1.34 -1.29 3.74
CA LEU A 31 -0.67 -0.01 3.89
C LEU A 31 0.73 -0.24 4.48
N SER A 32 1.77 0.30 3.83
CA SER A 32 3.14 0.25 4.33
C SER A 32 3.83 1.60 4.17
N LYS A 33 4.86 1.82 4.98
CA LYS A 33 5.81 2.93 4.88
C LYS A 33 7.20 2.36 4.65
N SER A 34 7.86 2.82 3.61
CA SER A 34 9.26 2.47 3.34
C SER A 34 10.20 3.42 4.08
N TYR A 35 11.21 2.91 4.76
CA TYR A 35 12.23 3.69 5.44
C TYR A 35 13.61 3.10 5.18
N LYS A 36 14.64 3.94 5.32
CA LYS A 36 16.02 3.50 5.15
C LYS A 36 16.60 3.11 6.51
N ASP A 37 17.23 1.94 6.57
CA ASP A 37 17.95 1.41 7.72
C ASP A 37 19.37 1.05 7.28
N GLY A 38 20.32 1.96 7.55
CA GLY A 38 21.66 1.88 6.97
C GLY A 38 21.63 2.05 5.44
N ASP A 39 22.03 1.01 4.72
CA ASP A 39 22.00 0.95 3.26
C ASP A 39 20.78 0.23 2.70
N ASP A 40 20.00 -0.43 3.56
CA ASP A 40 18.83 -1.20 3.16
C ASP A 40 17.55 -0.37 3.25
N TRP A 41 16.63 -0.64 2.34
CA TRP A 41 15.25 -0.18 2.44
C TRP A 41 14.40 -1.25 3.10
N LYS A 42 13.60 -0.85 4.08
CA LYS A 42 12.69 -1.71 4.83
C LYS A 42 11.29 -1.12 4.79
N ASP A 43 10.29 -1.97 5.00
CA ASP A 43 8.89 -1.55 5.12
C ASP A 43 8.40 -1.75 6.56
N THR A 44 7.52 -0.85 7.01
CA THR A 44 6.84 -0.93 8.30
C THR A 44 5.39 -0.48 8.16
N ASP A 45 4.53 -0.89 9.08
CA ASP A 45 3.17 -0.37 9.25
C ASP A 45 3.09 0.78 10.26
N GLN A 46 4.21 1.13 10.90
CA GLN A 46 4.29 2.23 11.86
C GLN A 46 4.30 3.59 11.15
N LEU A 47 3.31 4.42 11.43
CA LEU A 47 3.15 5.75 10.84
C LEU A 47 3.45 6.83 11.88
N GLY A 48 4.31 7.78 11.53
CA GLY A 48 4.46 9.02 12.29
C GLY A 48 3.45 10.08 11.82
N THR A 49 3.37 11.21 12.53
CA THR A 49 2.44 12.31 12.20
C THR A 49 2.54 12.77 10.75
N GLY A 50 3.75 12.86 10.18
CA GLY A 50 3.98 13.26 8.79
C GLY A 50 3.50 12.25 7.75
N ASP A 51 3.25 11.00 8.15
CA ASP A 51 2.81 9.92 7.26
C ASP A 51 1.28 9.86 7.16
N LEU A 52 0.56 10.38 8.16
CA LEU A 52 -0.90 10.20 8.30
C LEU A 52 -1.69 10.77 7.13
N LEU A 53 -1.34 11.98 6.66
CA LEU A 53 -2.03 12.58 5.51
C LEU A 53 -1.72 11.81 4.21
N ASN A 54 -0.51 11.26 4.09
CA ASN A 54 -0.15 10.45 2.93
C ASN A 54 -0.91 9.13 2.95
N ALA A 55 -0.99 8.47 4.12
CA ALA A 55 -1.78 7.27 4.35
C ALA A 55 -3.24 7.46 3.96
N ALA A 56 -3.89 8.52 4.46
CA ALA A 56 -5.28 8.84 4.12
C ALA A 56 -5.47 8.96 2.60
N LYS A 57 -4.59 9.69 1.91
CA LYS A 57 -4.68 9.90 0.46
C LYS A 57 -4.46 8.63 -0.36
N VAL A 58 -3.50 7.78 0.03
CA VAL A 58 -3.27 6.53 -0.72
C VAL A 58 -4.37 5.49 -0.45
N LEU A 59 -4.94 5.48 0.76
CA LEU A 59 -6.11 4.65 1.06
C LEU A 59 -7.37 5.12 0.33
N GLN A 60 -7.58 6.44 0.22
CA GLN A 60 -8.66 6.99 -0.60
C GLN A 60 -8.53 6.53 -2.06
N ARG A 61 -7.35 6.63 -2.66
CA ARG A 61 -7.12 6.15 -4.04
C ARG A 61 -7.33 4.64 -4.19
N ALA A 62 -6.98 3.87 -3.17
CA ALA A 62 -7.22 2.43 -3.16
C ALA A 62 -8.72 2.10 -3.12
N GLU A 63 -9.48 2.81 -2.29
CA GLU A 63 -10.94 2.70 -2.22
C GLU A 63 -11.58 3.11 -3.56
N GLU A 64 -11.19 4.25 -4.12
CA GLU A 64 -11.67 4.72 -5.42
C GLU A 64 -11.42 3.68 -6.53
N PHE A 65 -10.25 3.04 -6.53
CA PHE A 65 -9.93 1.95 -7.45
C PHE A 65 -10.84 0.73 -7.25
N ILE A 66 -11.01 0.27 -6.00
CA ILE A 66 -11.83 -0.90 -5.65
C ILE A 66 -13.30 -0.66 -6.02
N SER A 67 -13.82 0.55 -5.81
CA SER A 67 -15.22 0.92 -6.13
C SER A 67 -15.55 0.84 -7.62
N GLN A 68 -14.53 0.85 -8.49
CA GLN A 68 -14.65 0.79 -9.95
C GLN A 68 -14.43 -0.62 -10.52
N GLN A 69 -14.18 -1.62 -9.66
CA GLN A 69 -13.92 -3.01 -10.09
C GLN A 69 -15.18 -3.81 -10.35
#